data_AF-A0A453FD83-F1
#
_entry.id   AF-A0A453FD83-F1
#
_cell.length_a   1.000
_cell.length_b   1.000
_cell.length_c   1.000
_cell.angle_alpha   90.00
_cell.angle_beta   90.00
_cell.angle_gamma   90.00
#
_symmetry.space_group_name_H-M   'P 1'
#
loop_
_entity.id
_entity.type
_entity.pdbx_description
1 polymer ?
#
loop_
_entity_poly.entity_id
_entity_poly.type
_entity_poly.pdbx_seq_one_letter_code
_entity_poly.pdbx_strand_id
1 'polypeptide(L)'
;ATPHRPVQLTKQESREVRPVRKSNRRLQEMEAAGPPTQPPAPHPLVAPLSFLLGKWRGEGEGTFPSIVPFRYGEEILFSHHPSKPVISYTQRTWKAASGDPMHAESGYWRPRPDGSVEVVIAQSTGLTEVQTGSYDSEKKTVTLQSELIGNAAKVKQITRAFQVVDGELSYVVQMATITNSLQPHLKALLKRI
;
A
#
# COMPACT_ATOMS: atom_id res chain seq x y z
N ALA A 1 -31.94 -1.32 -98.86
CA ALA A 1 -31.23 -0.50 -97.86
C ALA A 1 -32.05 -0.52 -96.59
N THR A 2 -31.64 -1.32 -95.62
CA THR A 2 -32.46 -1.73 -94.46
C THR A 2 -32.09 -0.89 -93.23
N PRO A 3 -33.05 -0.41 -92.41
CA PRO A 3 -32.78 0.35 -91.19
C PRO A 3 -32.84 -0.51 -89.91
N HIS A 4 -32.46 0.12 -88.78
CA HIS A 4 -32.42 -0.36 -87.38
C HIS A 4 -31.16 -1.17 -87.01
N ARG A 5 -30.52 -1.04 -85.84
CA ARG A 5 -30.84 -0.48 -84.52
C ARG A 5 -29.50 -0.32 -83.73
N PRO A 6 -29.46 0.38 -82.57
CA PRO A 6 -28.25 0.80 -81.87
C PRO A 6 -27.86 -0.12 -80.69
N VAL A 7 -26.57 -0.22 -80.37
CA VAL A 7 -25.99 -0.95 -79.21
C VAL A 7 -24.51 -0.48 -79.04
N GLN A 8 -23.84 -0.30 -77.90
CA GLN A 8 -24.10 -0.07 -76.46
C GLN A 8 -22.74 0.44 -75.90
N LEU A 9 -22.73 1.46 -75.03
CA LEU A 9 -21.54 1.80 -74.23
C LEU A 9 -21.49 0.86 -73.02
N THR A 10 -20.34 0.23 -72.80
CA THR A 10 -20.01 -0.62 -71.66
C THR A 10 -20.06 0.16 -70.34
N LYS A 11 -20.83 -0.35 -69.36
CA LYS A 11 -20.76 0.08 -67.95
C LYS A 11 -19.92 -0.90 -67.15
N GLN A 12 -18.96 -0.37 -66.39
CA GLN A 12 -18.19 -1.08 -65.37
C GLN A 12 -19.11 -1.74 -64.32
N GLU A 13 -18.81 -2.99 -64.00
CA GLU A 13 -19.40 -3.73 -62.88
C GLU A 13 -19.04 -3.08 -61.54
N SER A 14 -20.06 -2.77 -60.75
CA SER A 14 -19.94 -2.37 -59.35
C SER A 14 -20.18 -3.60 -58.48
N ARG A 15 -19.21 -3.96 -57.64
CA ARG A 15 -19.34 -5.06 -56.67
C ARG A 15 -20.32 -4.67 -55.55
N GLU A 16 -21.36 -5.48 -55.39
CA GLU A 16 -22.36 -5.37 -54.33
C GLU A 16 -21.78 -5.87 -52.99
N VAL A 17 -21.85 -5.03 -51.96
CA VAL A 17 -21.42 -5.34 -50.58
C VAL A 17 -22.61 -5.94 -49.82
N ARG A 18 -22.47 -7.19 -49.37
CA ARG A 18 -23.49 -7.86 -48.53
C ARG A 18 -23.57 -7.23 -47.14
N PRO A 19 -24.77 -7.08 -46.54
CA PRO A 19 -24.89 -6.52 -45.20
C PRO A 19 -24.50 -7.56 -44.14
N VAL A 20 -23.62 -7.15 -43.22
CA VAL A 20 -23.23 -7.92 -42.03
C VAL A 20 -24.42 -7.93 -41.05
N ARG A 21 -24.95 -9.11 -40.72
CA ARG A 21 -25.91 -9.28 -39.63
C ARG A 21 -25.25 -8.86 -38.31
N LYS A 22 -25.67 -7.73 -37.74
CA LYS A 22 -25.31 -7.33 -36.37
C LYS A 22 -25.94 -8.32 -35.40
N SER A 23 -25.13 -9.15 -34.77
CA SER A 23 -25.54 -10.03 -33.69
C SER A 23 -25.94 -9.18 -32.48
N ASN A 24 -27.22 -9.24 -32.13
CA ASN A 24 -27.82 -8.51 -31.03
C ASN A 24 -27.52 -9.19 -29.68
N ARG A 25 -26.24 -9.46 -29.39
CA ARG A 25 -25.79 -10.19 -28.19
C ARG A 25 -25.03 -9.34 -27.19
N ARG A 26 -25.10 -8.01 -27.29
CA ARG A 26 -24.28 -7.06 -26.50
C ARG A 26 -25.11 -6.10 -25.62
N LEU A 27 -26.35 -6.46 -25.29
CA LEU A 27 -27.24 -5.64 -24.45
C LEU A 27 -27.86 -6.43 -23.27
N GLN A 28 -27.22 -7.52 -22.81
CA GLN A 28 -27.66 -8.28 -21.63
C GLN A 28 -26.52 -8.63 -20.66
N GLU A 29 -25.45 -7.83 -20.62
CA GLU A 29 -24.46 -7.90 -19.54
C GLU A 29 -24.38 -6.53 -18.84
N MET A 30 -25.55 -6.04 -18.42
CA MET A 30 -25.64 -5.10 -17.31
C MET A 30 -26.55 -5.77 -16.28
N GLU A 31 -26.12 -5.69 -15.01
CA GLU A 31 -26.82 -6.15 -13.80
C GLU A 31 -26.70 -7.63 -13.40
N ALA A 32 -25.52 -7.98 -12.88
CA ALA A 32 -25.45 -8.78 -11.66
C ALA A 32 -24.25 -8.30 -10.83
N ALA A 33 -24.43 -7.21 -10.09
CA ALA A 33 -23.56 -6.95 -8.95
C ALA A 33 -23.83 -8.07 -7.95
N GLY A 34 -23.00 -9.11 -7.99
CA GLY A 34 -23.01 -10.16 -6.99
C GLY A 34 -22.89 -9.56 -5.58
N PRO A 35 -23.27 -10.31 -4.54
CA PRO A 35 -23.13 -9.85 -3.16
C PRO A 35 -21.71 -9.34 -2.94
N PRO A 36 -21.49 -8.29 -2.12
CA PRO A 36 -20.17 -7.74 -1.88
C PRO A 36 -19.23 -8.89 -1.53
N THR A 37 -18.29 -9.17 -2.43
CA THR A 37 -17.31 -10.23 -2.24
C THR A 37 -16.52 -9.85 -1.00
N GLN A 38 -16.69 -10.64 0.06
CA GLN A 38 -15.91 -10.45 1.27
C GLN A 38 -14.43 -10.36 0.90
N PRO A 39 -13.66 -9.43 1.52
CA PRO A 39 -12.24 -9.35 1.27
C PRO A 39 -11.62 -10.75 1.44
N PRO A 40 -10.81 -11.21 0.49
CA PRO A 40 -10.30 -12.57 0.55
C PRO A 40 -9.48 -12.75 1.83
N ALA A 41 -9.67 -13.88 2.51
CA ALA A 41 -9.00 -14.16 3.77
C ALA A 41 -7.48 -14.06 3.64
N PRO A 42 -6.76 -13.55 4.66
CA PRO A 42 -5.31 -13.51 4.65
C PRO A 42 -4.71 -14.90 4.70
N HIS A 43 -3.47 -15.02 4.21
CA HIS A 43 -2.66 -16.21 4.38
C HIS A 43 -2.58 -16.58 5.89
N PRO A 44 -2.56 -17.87 6.29
CA PRO A 44 -2.53 -18.26 7.70
C PRO A 44 -1.42 -17.61 8.53
N LEU A 45 -0.23 -17.40 7.96
CA LEU A 45 0.87 -16.67 8.62
C LEU A 45 0.62 -15.17 8.80
N VAL A 46 -0.26 -14.56 8.00
CA VAL A 46 -0.64 -13.15 8.10
C VAL A 46 -1.85 -12.95 9.02
N ALA A 47 -2.71 -13.97 9.16
CA ALA A 47 -3.96 -13.89 9.92
C ALA A 47 -3.79 -13.34 11.37
N PRO A 48 -2.74 -13.70 12.13
CA PRO A 48 -2.51 -13.13 13.47
C PRO A 48 -2.27 -11.62 13.49
N LEU A 49 -1.79 -11.04 12.38
CA LEU A 49 -1.56 -9.60 12.19
C LEU A 49 -2.71 -8.91 11.45
N SER A 50 -3.85 -9.58 11.29
CA SER A 50 -5.02 -9.01 10.58
C SER A 50 -5.52 -7.69 11.18
N PHE A 51 -5.25 -7.45 12.46
CA PHE A 51 -5.57 -6.19 13.13
C PHE A 51 -4.86 -4.96 12.52
N LEU A 52 -3.75 -5.13 11.80
CA LEU A 52 -3.05 -4.07 11.07
C LEU A 52 -3.62 -3.82 9.67
N LEU A 53 -4.16 -4.85 9.01
CA LEU A 53 -4.56 -4.79 7.60
C LEU A 53 -5.59 -3.69 7.36
N GLY A 54 -5.42 -2.91 6.30
CA GLY A 54 -6.27 -1.77 5.97
C GLY A 54 -5.51 -0.46 5.93
N LYS A 55 -6.25 0.63 5.73
CA LYS A 55 -5.71 1.98 5.66
C LYS A 55 -5.96 2.71 6.98
N TRP A 56 -4.96 3.47 7.39
CA TRP A 56 -4.93 4.23 8.64
C TRP A 56 -4.55 5.66 8.33
N ARG A 57 -5.17 6.62 9.00
CA ARG A 57 -4.88 8.04 8.83
C ARG A 57 -4.95 8.75 10.18
N GLY A 58 -4.02 9.65 10.44
CA GLY A 58 -3.95 10.37 11.70
C GLY A 58 -2.84 11.40 11.73
N GLU A 59 -2.33 11.64 12.93
CA GLU A 59 -1.29 12.64 13.19
C GLU A 59 -0.20 12.07 14.09
N GLY A 60 0.98 12.66 13.97
CA GLY A 60 2.12 12.34 14.82
C GLY A 60 2.94 13.56 15.21
N GLU A 61 3.86 13.31 16.12
CA GLU A 61 4.80 14.27 16.67
C GLU A 61 6.22 13.71 16.54
N GLY A 62 7.13 14.56 16.08
CA GLY A 62 8.55 14.27 16.00
C GLY A 62 9.37 15.14 16.94
N THR A 63 10.28 14.51 17.68
CA THR A 63 11.20 15.16 18.62
C THR A 63 12.56 14.49 18.55
N PHE A 64 13.65 15.25 18.67
CA PHE A 64 14.99 14.70 18.86
C PHE A 64 15.90 15.81 19.39
N PRO A 65 16.97 15.53 20.15
CA PRO A 65 17.82 16.58 20.71
C PRO A 65 18.40 17.57 19.68
N SER A 66 18.58 17.15 18.44
CA SER A 66 19.17 17.97 17.36
C SER A 66 18.15 18.66 16.46
N ILE A 67 16.85 18.56 16.72
CA ILE A 67 15.79 19.12 15.87
C ILE A 67 14.75 19.86 16.70
N VAL A 68 14.08 20.83 16.08
CA VAL A 68 12.90 21.47 16.68
C VAL A 68 11.72 20.49 16.64
N PRO A 69 10.96 20.33 17.75
CA PRO A 69 9.75 19.53 17.75
C PRO A 69 8.78 19.92 16.64
N PHE A 70 8.13 18.95 16.00
CA PHE A 70 7.20 19.19 14.90
C PHE A 70 6.00 18.24 14.94
N ARG A 71 4.89 18.65 14.31
CA ARG A 71 3.69 17.83 14.08
C ARG A 71 3.54 17.52 12.59
N TYR A 72 2.99 16.36 12.28
CA TYR A 72 2.75 15.92 10.91
C TYR A 72 1.44 15.14 10.81
N GLY A 73 0.81 15.18 9.64
CA GLY A 73 -0.23 14.22 9.29
C GLY A 73 0.37 12.98 8.66
N GLU A 74 -0.30 11.84 8.81
CA GLU A 74 0.21 10.54 8.37
C GLU A 74 -0.89 9.64 7.81
N GLU A 75 -0.53 8.86 6.79
CA GLU A 75 -1.32 7.76 6.26
C GLU A 75 -0.47 6.51 6.11
N ILE A 76 -1.00 5.37 6.56
CA ILE A 76 -0.38 4.05 6.44
C ILE A 76 -1.37 3.11 5.73
N LEU A 77 -0.87 2.27 4.85
CA LEU A 77 -1.62 1.15 4.28
C LEU A 77 -0.85 -0.15 4.51
N PHE A 78 -1.52 -1.10 5.17
CA PHE A 78 -1.13 -2.50 5.24
C PHE A 78 -2.04 -3.30 4.31
N SER A 79 -1.46 -3.94 3.29
CA SER A 79 -2.20 -4.77 2.32
C SER A 79 -1.57 -6.14 2.20
N HIS A 80 -2.34 -7.14 1.75
CA HIS A 80 -1.83 -8.51 1.60
C HIS A 80 -2.37 -9.15 0.33
N HIS A 81 -1.69 -10.20 -0.12
CA HIS A 81 -2.22 -11.13 -1.09
C HIS A 81 -2.62 -12.44 -0.38
N PRO A 82 -3.80 -13.03 -0.63
CA PRO A 82 -4.26 -14.23 0.08
C PRO A 82 -3.29 -15.42 0.03
N SER A 83 -2.56 -15.57 -1.07
CA SER A 83 -1.61 -16.68 -1.28
C SER A 83 -0.17 -16.39 -0.86
N LYS A 84 0.13 -15.24 -0.23
CA LYS A 84 1.50 -14.86 0.15
C LYS A 84 1.60 -14.58 1.65
N PRO A 85 2.62 -15.12 2.34
CA PRO A 85 2.85 -14.87 3.76
C PRO A 85 3.57 -13.53 3.99
N VAL A 86 3.06 -12.45 3.38
CA VAL A 86 3.71 -11.12 3.40
C VAL A 86 2.64 -10.04 3.43
N ILE A 87 2.89 -9.00 4.23
CA ILE A 87 2.10 -7.76 4.23
C ILE A 87 2.92 -6.68 3.51
N SER A 88 2.34 -6.06 2.49
CA SER A 88 2.89 -4.85 1.87
C SER A 88 2.53 -3.63 2.74
N TYR A 89 3.53 -2.80 2.99
CA TYR A 89 3.47 -1.61 3.84
C TYR A 89 3.82 -0.38 3.01
N THR A 90 2.99 0.64 3.07
CA THR A 90 3.28 1.97 2.51
C THR A 90 2.86 3.04 3.50
N GLN A 91 3.67 4.09 3.59
CA GLN A 91 3.49 5.17 4.54
C GLN A 91 3.87 6.49 3.87
N ARG A 92 3.12 7.55 4.19
CA ARG A 92 3.45 8.92 3.78
C ARG A 92 3.04 9.91 4.86
N THR A 93 3.85 10.95 5.03
CA THR A 93 3.54 12.09 5.88
C THR A 93 3.39 13.38 5.08
N TRP A 94 2.74 14.36 5.71
CA TRP A 94 2.65 15.73 5.22
C TRP A 94 2.70 16.72 6.39
N LYS A 95 3.07 17.97 6.10
CA LYS A 95 3.04 19.04 7.09
C LYS A 95 1.60 19.25 7.55
N ALA A 96 1.36 19.24 8.86
CA ALA A 96 0.01 19.41 9.41
C ALA A 96 -0.65 20.74 8.99
N ALA A 97 0.14 21.82 8.89
CA ALA A 97 -0.37 23.15 8.58
C ALA A 97 -0.69 23.39 7.09
N SER A 98 0.14 22.88 6.17
CA SER A 98 0.02 23.18 4.73
C SER A 98 -0.41 21.99 3.87
N GLY A 99 -0.30 20.76 4.37
CA GLY A 99 -0.53 19.56 3.57
C GLY A 99 0.62 19.21 2.62
N ASP A 100 1.73 19.95 2.63
CA ASP A 100 2.89 19.65 1.79
C ASP A 100 3.44 18.24 2.11
N PRO A 101 3.74 17.40 1.10
CA PRO A 101 4.41 16.12 1.33
C PRO A 101 5.71 16.27 2.11
N MET A 102 5.96 15.33 3.02
CA MET A 102 7.18 15.25 3.83
C MET A 102 7.92 13.93 3.54
N HIS A 103 7.88 12.99 4.49
CA HIS A 103 8.56 11.70 4.41
C HIS A 103 7.64 10.66 3.76
N ALA A 104 8.22 9.67 3.10
CA ALA A 104 7.50 8.47 2.72
C ALA A 104 8.40 7.24 2.91
N GLU A 105 7.80 6.11 3.28
CA GLU A 105 8.50 4.83 3.33
C GLU A 105 7.60 3.71 2.85
N SER A 106 8.22 2.63 2.38
CA SER A 106 7.49 1.44 1.93
C SER A 106 8.33 0.19 2.13
N GLY A 107 7.66 -0.95 2.23
CA GLY A 107 8.33 -2.17 2.65
C GLY A 107 7.43 -3.37 2.75
N TYR A 108 7.95 -4.42 3.39
CA TYR A 108 7.26 -5.70 3.55
C TYR A 108 7.45 -6.26 4.96
N TRP A 109 6.37 -6.75 5.54
CA TRP A 109 6.37 -7.46 6.82
C TRP A 109 6.16 -8.95 6.57
N ARG A 110 6.99 -9.77 7.20
CA ARG A 110 7.11 -11.20 6.96
C ARG A 110 6.94 -11.96 8.29
N PRO A 111 5.69 -12.20 8.73
CA PRO A 111 5.43 -12.95 9.96
C PRO A 111 5.80 -14.43 9.80
N ARG A 112 6.20 -15.04 10.92
CA ARG A 112 6.58 -16.45 11.02
C ARG A 112 5.66 -17.24 11.96
N PRO A 113 5.65 -18.58 11.86
CA PRO A 113 4.81 -19.44 12.71
C PRO A 113 5.15 -19.37 14.20
N ASP A 114 6.36 -18.94 14.57
CA ASP A 114 6.87 -18.87 15.94
C ASP A 114 6.52 -17.55 16.66
N GLY A 115 5.71 -16.68 16.04
CA GLY A 115 5.37 -15.37 16.57
C GLY A 115 6.40 -14.27 16.27
N SER A 116 7.48 -14.59 15.55
CA SER A 116 8.44 -13.59 15.08
C SER A 116 7.98 -12.90 13.80
N VAL A 117 8.55 -11.73 13.52
CA VAL A 117 8.33 -10.98 12.29
C VAL A 117 9.61 -10.30 11.83
N GLU A 118 9.86 -10.36 10.52
CA GLU A 118 10.89 -9.54 9.86
C GLU A 118 10.22 -8.42 9.07
N VAL A 119 10.82 -7.23 9.09
CA VAL A 119 10.32 -6.07 8.36
C VAL A 119 11.46 -5.43 7.59
N VAL A 120 11.27 -5.24 6.29
CA VAL A 120 12.21 -4.52 5.43
C VAL A 120 11.56 -3.24 4.93
N ILE A 121 12.25 -2.10 5.08
CA ILE A 121 11.72 -0.78 4.72
C ILE A 121 12.77 -0.01 3.91
N ALA A 122 12.32 0.69 2.88
CA ALA A 122 13.06 1.75 2.21
C ALA A 122 12.38 3.10 2.46
N GLN A 123 13.17 4.10 2.81
CA GLN A 123 12.72 5.46 3.11
C GLN A 123 13.04 6.41 1.94
N SER A 124 12.22 7.45 1.76
CA SER A 124 12.42 8.48 0.73
C SER A 124 13.70 9.31 0.95
N THR A 125 14.25 9.27 2.16
CA THR A 125 15.53 9.89 2.55
C THR A 125 16.75 9.10 2.08
N GLY A 126 16.55 7.92 1.48
CA GLY A 126 17.61 7.05 0.98
C GLY A 126 18.13 6.02 1.99
N LEU A 127 17.50 5.89 3.16
CA LEU A 127 17.82 4.85 4.14
C LEU A 127 17.08 3.55 3.83
N THR A 128 17.71 2.43 4.17
CA THR A 128 17.05 1.12 4.23
C THR A 128 17.15 0.53 5.61
N GLU A 129 16.13 -0.22 6.02
CA GLU A 129 16.08 -0.88 7.32
C GLU A 129 15.76 -2.36 7.14
N VAL A 130 16.46 -3.21 7.89
CA VAL A 130 16.04 -4.58 8.19
C VAL A 130 15.77 -4.64 9.67
N GLN A 131 14.56 -5.02 10.04
CA GLN A 131 14.13 -5.14 11.42
C GLN A 131 13.63 -6.56 11.72
N THR A 132 13.87 -7.01 12.94
CA THR A 132 13.37 -8.27 13.50
C THR A 132 12.56 -7.95 14.75
N GLY A 133 11.67 -8.86 15.13
CA GLY A 133 10.84 -8.67 16.30
C GLY A 133 9.78 -9.73 16.49
N SER A 134 8.75 -9.39 17.25
CA SER A 134 7.64 -10.30 17.58
C SER A 134 6.31 -9.55 17.61
N TYR A 135 5.23 -10.33 17.53
CA TYR A 135 3.87 -9.84 17.66
C TYR A 135 3.08 -10.63 18.69
N ASP A 136 2.07 -10.00 19.26
CA ASP A 136 1.07 -10.63 20.13
C ASP A 136 -0.30 -10.31 19.55
N SER A 137 -0.98 -11.33 19.01
CA SER A 137 -2.27 -11.14 18.34
C SER A 137 -3.42 -10.83 19.30
N GLU A 138 -3.32 -11.29 20.55
CA GLU A 138 -4.35 -11.03 21.56
C GLU A 138 -4.24 -9.60 22.05
N LYS A 139 -3.02 -9.17 22.37
CA LYS A 139 -2.73 -7.79 22.78
C LYS A 139 -2.70 -6.83 21.60
N LYS A 140 -2.65 -7.31 20.36
CA LYS A 140 -2.54 -6.51 19.13
C LYS A 140 -1.30 -5.60 19.12
N THR A 141 -0.17 -6.14 19.56
CA THR A 141 1.13 -5.45 19.57
C THR A 141 2.10 -6.01 18.55
N VAL A 142 3.03 -5.16 18.11
CA VAL A 142 4.25 -5.57 17.42
C VAL A 142 5.42 -4.76 17.94
N THR A 143 6.53 -5.40 18.26
CA THR A 143 7.78 -4.74 18.64
C THR A 143 8.88 -5.15 17.69
N LEU A 144 9.63 -4.17 17.16
CA LEU A 144 10.67 -4.35 16.16
C LEU A 144 11.95 -3.63 16.60
N GLN A 145 13.09 -4.20 16.22
CA GLN A 145 14.41 -3.64 16.38
C GLN A 145 15.19 -3.79 15.07
N SER A 146 15.95 -2.76 14.71
CA SER A 146 16.84 -2.80 13.55
C SER A 146 18.00 -3.79 13.76
N GLU A 147 18.15 -4.72 12.82
CA GLU A 147 19.37 -5.52 12.62
C GLU A 147 20.35 -4.81 11.70
N LEU A 148 19.83 -4.06 10.72
CA LEU A 148 20.60 -3.32 9.76
C LEU A 148 19.93 -1.99 9.43
N ILE A 149 20.74 -0.95 9.32
CA ILE A 149 20.34 0.35 8.77
C ILE A 149 21.33 0.71 7.67
N GLY A 150 20.88 0.63 6.43
CA GLY A 150 21.67 0.92 5.24
C GLY A 150 21.64 2.41 4.89
N ASN A 151 22.79 2.89 4.38
CA ASN A 151 22.97 4.28 3.93
C ASN A 151 22.69 5.36 4.99
N ALA A 152 22.77 5.01 6.28
CA ALA A 152 22.64 5.96 7.38
C ALA A 152 24.02 6.51 7.80
N ALA A 153 24.20 7.83 7.70
CA ALA A 153 25.45 8.47 8.12
C ALA A 153 25.62 8.55 9.65
N LYS A 154 24.51 8.68 10.40
CA LYS A 154 24.53 8.93 11.85
C LYS A 154 23.66 7.99 12.68
N VAL A 155 22.65 7.38 12.08
CA VAL A 155 21.69 6.53 12.80
C VAL A 155 22.33 5.18 13.08
N LYS A 156 22.27 4.73 14.33
CA LYS A 156 22.85 3.46 14.80
C LYS A 156 21.80 2.38 15.04
N GLN A 157 20.64 2.77 15.54
CA GLN A 157 19.59 1.84 15.94
C GLN A 157 18.24 2.50 15.79
N ILE A 158 17.26 1.73 15.33
CA ILE A 158 15.85 2.10 15.30
C ILE A 158 15.07 0.99 16.01
N THR A 159 14.14 1.36 16.87
CA THR A 159 13.10 0.44 17.37
C THR A 159 11.73 0.99 17.02
N ARG A 160 10.78 0.10 16.75
CA ARG A 160 9.40 0.47 16.46
C ARG A 160 8.47 -0.38 17.32
N ALA A 161 7.54 0.25 18.02
CA ALA A 161 6.51 -0.44 18.79
C ALA A 161 5.14 0.02 18.30
N PHE A 162 4.31 -0.92 17.86
CA PHE A 162 2.96 -0.70 17.36
C PHE A 162 1.94 -1.35 18.30
N GLN A 163 0.78 -0.72 18.45
CA GLN A 163 -0.31 -1.21 19.28
C GLN A 163 -1.65 -0.74 18.70
N VAL A 164 -2.60 -1.66 18.54
CA VAL A 164 -4.00 -1.31 18.21
C VAL A 164 -4.90 -1.48 19.43
N VAL A 165 -5.51 -0.40 19.91
CA VAL A 165 -6.49 -0.39 21.02
C VAL A 165 -7.71 0.40 20.56
N ASP A 166 -8.91 -0.10 20.83
CA ASP A 166 -10.19 0.58 20.52
C ASP A 166 -10.31 1.09 19.06
N GLY A 167 -9.72 0.36 18.12
CA GLY A 167 -9.76 0.71 16.69
C GLY A 167 -8.77 1.81 16.28
N GLU A 168 -7.88 2.23 17.17
CA GLU A 168 -6.81 3.19 16.90
C GLU A 168 -5.45 2.49 16.87
N LEU A 169 -4.65 2.77 15.84
CA LEU A 169 -3.28 2.32 15.72
C LEU A 169 -2.37 3.40 16.31
N SER A 170 -1.61 3.06 17.34
CA SER A 170 -0.54 3.90 17.87
C SER A 170 0.81 3.28 17.58
N TYR A 171 1.83 4.12 17.44
CA TYR A 171 3.20 3.64 17.44
C TYR A 171 4.18 4.63 18.07
N VAL A 172 5.33 4.10 18.50
CA VAL A 172 6.52 4.88 18.86
C VAL A 172 7.69 4.36 18.04
N VAL A 173 8.44 5.27 17.42
CA VAL A 173 9.76 5.01 16.85
C VAL A 173 10.80 5.62 17.77
N GLN A 174 11.73 4.81 18.24
CA GLN A 174 12.92 5.31 18.93
C GLN A 174 14.12 5.24 17.99
N MET A 175 15.04 6.18 18.17
CA MET A 175 16.24 6.28 17.36
C MET A 175 17.45 6.53 18.25
N ALA A 176 18.54 5.82 17.98
CA ALA A 176 19.87 6.11 18.52
C ALA A 176 20.76 6.64 17.39
N THR A 177 21.65 7.57 17.72
CA THR A 177 22.67 8.08 16.79
C THR A 177 24.07 7.80 17.33
N ILE A 178 25.09 8.23 16.58
CA ILE A 178 26.48 8.24 17.06
C ILE A 178 26.69 9.04 18.36
N THR A 179 25.84 10.04 18.64
CA THR A 179 25.99 10.97 19.78
C THR A 179 24.86 10.90 20.81
N ASN A 180 23.78 10.19 20.50
CA ASN A 180 22.58 10.14 21.34
C ASN A 180 22.17 8.69 21.58
N SER A 181 21.93 8.33 22.83
CA SER A 181 21.35 7.03 23.20
C SER A 181 19.93 6.87 22.62
N LEU A 182 19.47 5.62 22.54
CA LEU A 182 18.15 5.26 22.06
C LEU A 182 17.07 6.00 22.85
N GLN A 183 16.27 6.81 22.15
CA GLN A 183 15.22 7.61 22.75
C GLN A 183 14.08 7.86 21.76
N PRO A 184 12.87 8.24 22.23
CA PRO A 184 11.74 8.52 21.35
C PRO A 184 12.09 9.56 20.29
N HIS A 185 11.81 9.23 19.04
CA HIS A 185 11.95 10.12 17.91
C HIS A 185 10.60 10.51 17.32
N LEU A 186 9.73 9.53 17.07
CA LEU A 186 8.40 9.73 16.52
C LEU A 186 7.35 9.02 17.37
N LYS A 187 6.16 9.58 17.45
CA LYS A 187 4.96 8.90 17.94
C LYS A 187 3.77 9.35 17.11
N ALA A 188 2.81 8.46 16.87
CA ALA A 188 1.59 8.81 16.16
C ALA A 188 0.40 8.01 16.67
N LEU A 189 -0.79 8.54 16.40
CA LEU A 189 -2.09 7.91 16.64
C LEU A 189 -2.93 8.03 15.37
N LEU A 190 -3.38 6.91 14.84
CA LEU A 190 -4.07 6.80 13.57
C LEU A 190 -5.39 6.06 13.73
N LYS A 191 -6.40 6.52 13.00
CA LYS A 191 -7.71 5.88 12.91
C LYS A 191 -7.80 5.11 11.60
N ARG A 192 -8.49 3.98 11.65
CA ARG A 192 -8.84 3.21 10.45
C ARG A 192 -9.80 4.02 9.59
N ILE A 193 -9.63 3.96 8.27
CA ILE A 193 -10.52 4.60 7.29
C ILE A 193 -11.20 3.58 6.36
#